data_AF-A0A6A5TEZ3-F1
#
_entry.id   AF-A0A6A5TEZ3-F1
#
_cell.length_a   1.000
_cell.length_b   1.000
_cell.length_c   1.000
_cell.angle_alpha   90.00
_cell.angle_beta   90.00
_cell.angle_gamma   90.00
#
_symmetry.space_group_name_H-M   'P 1'
#
loop_
_entity.id
_entity.type
_entity.pdbx_description
1 polymer ?
#
loop_
_entity_poly.entity_id
_entity_poly.type
_entity_poly.pdbx_seq_one_letter_code
_entity_poly.pdbx_strand_id
1 'polypeptide(L)'
;MPRDAPLTAEVQLLAPLWSTQPTRPTRKLDLKHDKEAEHLEYEYDLSSLALAFVPFPFTSGGATYTMDAPEARRFSTSTVERVDLLRAHDNAAKQHQYGTVPDPAEIESLLGGDGTMKPVETTAGQEARLLLRYSVPLMGTYLLQYSFSLVTIFVVGHIGTDELGAVSLAIMTANITGLAIYEGLATSLDTLCAQAYGSGKKTMVGLHLQRMILFMLAVTVPIGAIWMCSGWILAALVPEKKLAHLAGYYLSLLLAGAPGYAIFEAGKRFTQAQGLFNASLFVLLIATPINIALNYVFVFVLNWDLTGAALATVISNNLLPLLLWIYVYFLNPASLECWGGFTKAAFTNWGPMVKLALPGIIMVETEWLAFDILTFSTSYISTAHLAAQSIVMTLGVAIYHVPFSVGVAVSTRLGNLIGAGSLTAARTATKTYILIFLVIGLFDFTFLTAFRNVLPKAFTSDPEVVKIVATVLPLLAAFQFADSTTALVNALLRGLGKQNIGGWCNLFVYYVIAVPLALFLCFPKDLKLVGLWTGCAVGSSCITISEGIYIKFYSNWDKAVDDARERQE
;
A
#
# COMPACT_ATOMS: atom_id res chain seq x y z
N MET A 1 75.60 35.28 -21.87
CA MET A 1 75.75 34.30 -22.97
C MET A 1 74.40 33.63 -23.22
N PRO A 2 74.13 33.14 -24.45
CA PRO A 2 72.85 33.28 -25.14
C PRO A 2 71.92 32.05 -24.99
N ARG A 3 70.64 32.00 -25.39
CA ARG A 3 69.69 32.88 -26.14
C ARG A 3 68.24 32.39 -25.82
N ASP A 4 67.11 32.99 -26.22
CA ASP A 4 66.77 34.17 -27.04
C ASP A 4 65.40 34.77 -26.62
N ALA A 5 64.98 35.89 -27.24
CA ALA A 5 63.59 36.38 -27.31
C ALA A 5 63.37 37.05 -28.69
N PRO A 6 62.15 37.06 -29.25
CA PRO A 6 61.36 38.31 -29.34
C PRO A 6 59.81 38.08 -29.33
N LEU A 7 58.87 39.04 -29.29
CA LEU A 7 58.80 40.49 -28.98
C LEU A 7 57.31 40.88 -28.83
N THR A 8 56.96 41.81 -27.92
CA THR A 8 55.81 42.78 -27.97
C THR A 8 54.34 42.26 -28.08
N ALA A 9 53.30 42.90 -27.52
CA ALA A 9 53.18 44.25 -26.94
C ALA A 9 52.20 44.31 -25.73
N GLU A 10 52.16 45.50 -25.13
CA GLU A 10 51.33 46.06 -24.04
C GLU A 10 49.80 45.75 -24.19
N VAL A 11 48.93 45.80 -23.17
CA VAL A 11 48.67 46.91 -22.21
C VAL A 11 47.95 46.41 -20.92
N GLN A 12 48.48 46.81 -19.75
CA GLN A 12 47.88 47.08 -18.40
C GLN A 12 46.84 46.08 -17.78
N LEU A 13 46.98 45.56 -16.54
CA LEU A 13 47.10 46.20 -15.19
C LEU A 13 45.83 47.02 -14.82
N LEU A 14 45.15 46.94 -13.66
CA LEU A 14 45.41 46.32 -12.34
C LEU A 14 44.06 46.05 -11.60
N ALA A 15 44.11 45.29 -10.50
CA ALA A 15 43.05 45.13 -9.48
C ALA A 15 43.50 45.83 -8.15
N PRO A 16 42.88 45.64 -6.95
CA PRO A 16 41.47 45.48 -6.53
C PRO A 16 41.09 46.41 -5.32
N LEU A 17 39.98 46.10 -4.62
CA LEU A 17 39.69 46.32 -3.16
C LEU A 17 38.91 47.56 -2.63
N TRP A 18 37.70 47.25 -2.09
CA TRP A 18 37.04 47.73 -0.85
C TRP A 18 36.53 49.18 -0.61
N SER A 19 35.32 49.21 -0.03
CA SER A 19 34.68 50.21 0.85
C SER A 19 34.00 51.47 0.26
N THR A 20 32.66 51.57 0.40
CA THR A 20 31.94 52.48 1.34
C THR A 20 30.42 52.54 1.05
N GLN A 21 29.60 52.46 2.10
CA GLN A 21 28.29 53.15 2.22
C GLN A 21 28.53 54.49 2.97
N PRO A 22 27.60 55.47 3.05
CA PRO A 22 26.14 55.41 2.82
C PRO A 22 25.51 56.61 2.05
N THR A 23 24.19 56.58 1.79
CA THR A 23 23.19 57.64 2.14
C THR A 23 21.80 57.41 1.48
N ARG A 24 20.73 57.92 2.12
CA ARG A 24 19.33 57.94 1.64
C ARG A 24 19.04 59.18 0.78
N PRO A 25 18.00 59.13 -0.07
CA PRO A 25 17.16 60.30 -0.36
C PRO A 25 15.76 60.17 0.27
N THR A 26 15.31 61.25 0.92
CA THR A 26 13.93 61.43 1.42
C THR A 26 13.02 61.96 0.31
N ARG A 27 11.77 61.51 0.24
CA ARG A 27 10.70 62.22 -0.48
C ARG A 27 9.45 62.34 0.41
N LYS A 28 9.02 63.56 0.69
CA LYS A 28 7.75 63.86 1.36
C LYS A 28 6.61 63.83 0.35
N LEU A 29 5.46 63.34 0.78
CA LEU A 29 4.14 63.68 0.24
C LEU A 29 3.13 63.47 1.36
N ASP A 30 2.56 64.57 1.86
CA ASP A 30 1.41 64.53 2.76
C ASP A 30 0.16 64.16 1.98
N LEU A 31 -0.75 63.37 2.59
CA LEU A 31 -2.20 63.57 2.50
C LEU A 31 -2.95 62.67 3.51
N LYS A 32 -3.51 63.34 4.52
CA LYS A 32 -4.76 63.12 5.27
C LYS A 32 -5.25 61.69 5.62
N HIS A 33 -5.79 61.59 6.84
CA HIS A 33 -6.66 60.50 7.29
C HIS A 33 -7.74 60.15 6.26
N ASP A 34 -8.00 58.85 6.11
CA ASP A 34 -9.33 58.31 6.36
C ASP A 34 -9.23 57.02 7.17
N LYS A 35 -10.29 56.70 7.91
CA LYS A 35 -10.39 55.52 8.76
C LYS A 35 -11.11 54.41 8.00
N GLU A 36 -10.50 53.24 7.88
CA GLU A 36 -11.19 51.96 7.94
C GLU A 36 -10.14 50.84 8.09
N ALA A 37 -10.17 50.17 9.24
CA ALA A 37 -9.34 49.01 9.53
C ALA A 37 -10.28 47.80 9.58
N GLU A 38 -10.55 47.21 8.42
CA GLU A 38 -11.20 45.90 8.36
C GLU A 38 -10.22 44.82 8.83
N HIS A 39 -10.40 44.36 10.06
CA HIS A 39 -9.87 43.08 10.50
C HIS A 39 -10.59 41.96 9.75
N LEU A 40 -10.00 41.48 8.66
CA LEU A 40 -10.42 40.22 8.02
C LEU A 40 -9.93 39.03 8.85
N GLU A 41 -10.70 38.69 9.88
CA GLU A 41 -10.61 37.36 10.51
C GLU A 41 -11.07 36.31 9.49
N TYR A 42 -10.13 35.54 8.97
CA TYR A 42 -10.45 34.32 8.23
C TYR A 42 -10.79 33.20 9.22
N GLU A 43 -12.07 33.08 9.58
CA GLU A 43 -12.61 31.83 10.13
C GLU A 43 -12.51 30.74 9.05
N TYR A 44 -11.41 29.97 9.08
CA TYR A 44 -11.33 28.72 8.34
C TYR A 44 -12.14 27.66 9.09
N ASP A 45 -13.34 27.38 8.58
CA ASP A 45 -14.24 26.34 9.09
C ASP A 45 -13.61 24.94 8.92
N LEU A 46 -12.98 24.48 10.02
CA LEU A 46 -12.33 23.17 10.15
C LEU A 46 -13.27 21.97 9.87
N SER A 47 -14.59 22.17 9.85
CA SER A 47 -15.55 21.08 9.68
C SER A 47 -15.74 20.62 8.23
N SER A 48 -15.40 21.47 7.26
CA SER A 48 -15.74 21.27 5.84
C SER A 48 -14.78 20.34 5.07
N LEU A 49 -13.51 20.26 5.47
CA LEU A 49 -12.48 19.43 4.80
C LEU A 49 -12.35 18.01 5.37
N ALA A 50 -12.83 17.76 6.59
CA ALA A 50 -12.67 16.48 7.29
C ALA A 50 -13.71 15.40 6.90
N LEU A 51 -14.72 15.73 6.08
CA LEU A 51 -15.92 14.90 5.87
C LEU A 51 -16.04 14.23 4.48
N ALA A 52 -15.01 14.31 3.63
CA ALA A 52 -15.08 13.83 2.25
C ALA A 52 -15.16 12.29 2.06
N PHE A 53 -15.04 11.48 3.13
CA PHE A 53 -14.98 10.00 3.06
C PHE A 53 -15.87 9.26 4.07
N VAL A 54 -17.05 9.79 4.41
CA VAL A 54 -18.09 9.04 5.14
C VAL A 54 -19.46 9.17 4.44
N PRO A 55 -20.10 8.07 4.01
CA PRO A 55 -21.46 8.13 3.47
C PRO A 55 -22.49 8.33 4.60
N PHE A 56 -23.13 9.50 4.57
CA PHE A 56 -24.29 9.93 5.36
C PHE A 56 -25.60 9.17 4.99
N PRO A 57 -26.77 9.40 5.66
CA PRO A 57 -27.04 10.26 6.83
C PRO A 57 -27.80 9.58 7.99
N PHE A 58 -27.87 10.28 9.14
CA PHE A 58 -29.06 10.23 10.01
C PHE A 58 -29.45 11.66 10.39
N THR A 59 -30.71 12.03 10.17
CA THR A 59 -31.26 13.34 10.50
C THR A 59 -31.99 13.30 11.84
N SER A 60 -31.60 14.16 12.79
CA SER A 60 -32.31 14.31 14.06
C SER A 60 -33.27 15.50 14.01
N GLY A 61 -34.56 15.22 13.82
CA GLY A 61 -35.62 16.20 14.12
C GLY A 61 -35.78 16.37 15.63
N GLY A 62 -35.91 17.61 16.09
CA GLY A 62 -36.02 17.91 17.53
C GLY A 62 -37.41 17.67 18.10
N ALA A 63 -37.46 17.23 19.37
CA ALA A 63 -38.60 17.40 20.25
C ALA A 63 -38.13 17.49 21.70
N THR A 64 -38.52 18.57 22.39
CA THR A 64 -38.17 18.87 23.78
C THR A 64 -39.02 18.04 24.74
N TYR A 65 -38.41 17.36 25.72
CA TYR A 65 -39.12 16.92 26.93
C TYR A 65 -38.25 17.06 28.19
N THR A 66 -38.92 17.32 29.30
CA THR A 66 -38.37 17.85 30.55
C THR A 66 -37.75 16.78 31.45
N MET A 67 -36.80 17.21 32.30
CA MET A 67 -36.32 16.42 33.43
C MET A 67 -37.45 16.19 34.45
N ASP A 68 -37.53 14.97 34.96
CA ASP A 68 -37.94 14.71 36.34
C ASP A 68 -37.22 13.48 36.89
N ALA A 69 -36.78 13.58 38.14
CA ALA A 69 -36.24 12.53 39.00
C ALA A 69 -36.82 12.81 40.40
N PRO A 70 -37.15 11.82 41.25
CA PRO A 70 -36.20 10.77 41.64
C PRO A 70 -36.81 9.39 41.97
N GLU A 71 -35.96 8.39 42.24
CA GLU A 71 -35.95 7.68 43.55
C GLU A 71 -34.79 6.67 43.64
N ALA A 72 -34.28 6.45 44.85
CA ALA A 72 -33.14 5.57 45.10
C ALA A 72 -33.56 4.22 45.72
N ARG A 73 -33.04 3.11 45.20
CA ARG A 73 -32.96 1.83 45.94
C ARG A 73 -31.62 1.15 45.72
N ARG A 74 -30.83 1.07 46.79
CA ARG A 74 -29.73 0.08 46.90
C ARG A 74 -30.35 -1.27 47.28
N PHE A 75 -30.00 -2.34 46.58
CA PHE A 75 -29.99 -3.68 47.14
C PHE A 75 -28.77 -4.44 46.63
N SER A 76 -28.03 -5.04 47.55
CA SER A 76 -26.94 -5.98 47.23
C SER A 76 -27.53 -7.34 46.85
N THR A 77 -27.03 -7.95 45.79
CA THR A 77 -27.17 -9.40 45.60
C THR A 77 -25.82 -10.09 45.55
N SER A 78 -25.84 -11.38 45.93
CA SER A 78 -24.66 -12.15 46.31
C SER A 78 -23.92 -12.75 45.11
N THR A 79 -22.65 -13.11 45.32
CA THR A 79 -21.74 -13.65 44.31
C THR A 79 -22.25 -14.90 43.57
N VAL A 80 -23.28 -15.58 44.08
CA VAL A 80 -23.89 -16.77 43.48
C VAL A 80 -24.72 -16.43 42.23
N GLU A 81 -25.47 -15.31 42.22
CA GLU A 81 -26.27 -14.92 41.03
C GLU A 81 -25.41 -14.58 39.80
N ARG A 82 -24.14 -14.16 39.99
CA ARG A 82 -23.22 -13.87 38.88
C ARG A 82 -22.78 -15.12 38.11
N VAL A 83 -22.90 -16.31 38.69
CA VAL A 83 -22.39 -17.55 38.08
C VAL A 83 -23.47 -18.23 37.22
N ASP A 84 -24.74 -18.17 37.62
CA ASP A 84 -25.84 -18.78 36.85
C ASP A 84 -26.30 -17.92 35.67
N LEU A 85 -26.17 -16.58 35.75
CA LEU A 85 -26.39 -15.67 34.61
C LEU A 85 -25.40 -15.88 33.43
N LEU A 86 -24.32 -16.66 33.63
CA LEU A 86 -23.37 -17.03 32.58
C LEU A 86 -23.61 -18.43 31.99
N ARG A 87 -24.63 -19.18 32.47
CA ARG A 87 -24.92 -20.55 32.00
C ARG A 87 -26.32 -20.77 31.44
N ALA A 88 -27.25 -19.84 31.64
CA ALA A 88 -28.63 -19.99 31.18
C ALA A 88 -28.94 -19.21 29.88
N HIS A 89 -28.16 -19.44 28.81
CA HIS A 89 -28.57 -19.01 27.45
C HIS A 89 -27.89 -19.82 26.32
N ASP A 90 -27.83 -21.15 26.46
CA ASP A 90 -27.64 -22.08 25.33
C ASP A 90 -28.88 -22.07 24.41
N ASN A 91 -29.03 -20.98 23.65
CA ASN A 91 -30.01 -20.85 22.58
C ASN A 91 -29.28 -20.97 21.23
N ALA A 92 -29.56 -22.06 20.51
CA ALA A 92 -29.05 -22.36 19.17
C ALA A 92 -29.41 -21.33 18.07
N ALA A 93 -30.01 -20.19 18.43
CA ALA A 93 -30.38 -19.09 17.54
C ALA A 93 -29.26 -18.05 17.32
N LYS A 94 -28.16 -18.06 18.09
CA LYS A 94 -27.04 -17.11 17.93
C LYS A 94 -25.93 -17.57 16.97
N GLN A 95 -25.98 -18.79 16.43
CA GLN A 95 -25.02 -19.26 15.41
C GLN A 95 -25.14 -18.57 14.04
N HIS A 96 -26.17 -17.74 13.82
CA HIS A 96 -26.46 -17.08 12.55
C HIS A 96 -26.25 -15.54 12.53
N GLN A 97 -25.40 -14.99 13.40
CA GLN A 97 -24.94 -13.59 13.26
C GLN A 97 -23.42 -13.47 13.21
N TYR A 98 -22.95 -12.79 12.16
CA TYR A 98 -21.56 -12.46 11.84
C TYR A 98 -20.55 -13.62 11.71
N GLY A 99 -20.30 -13.98 10.45
CA GLY A 99 -18.93 -14.31 10.02
C GLY A 99 -18.42 -15.72 10.32
N THR A 100 -19.21 -16.58 10.97
CA THR A 100 -18.86 -17.98 11.23
C THR A 100 -18.50 -18.74 9.94
N VAL A 101 -17.52 -19.64 10.10
CA VAL A 101 -17.05 -20.63 9.12
C VAL A 101 -18.16 -21.70 8.95
N PRO A 102 -18.21 -22.49 7.85
CA PRO A 102 -18.90 -23.78 7.88
C PRO A 102 -18.53 -24.58 9.15
N ASP A 103 -19.45 -25.43 9.59
CA ASP A 103 -19.31 -26.21 10.82
C ASP A 103 -17.95 -26.94 10.84
N PRO A 104 -17.18 -26.96 11.95
CA PRO A 104 -15.98 -27.80 12.04
C PRO A 104 -16.25 -29.25 11.61
N ALA A 105 -17.44 -29.80 11.86
CA ALA A 105 -17.87 -31.12 11.39
C ALA A 105 -18.08 -31.20 9.86
N GLU A 106 -18.40 -30.08 9.20
CA GLU A 106 -18.52 -29.97 7.73
C GLU A 106 -17.13 -29.94 7.06
N ILE A 107 -16.11 -29.41 7.75
CA ILE A 107 -14.69 -29.52 7.33
C ILE A 107 -14.13 -30.91 7.65
N GLU A 108 -14.47 -31.49 8.80
CA GLU A 108 -14.00 -32.80 9.22
C GLU A 108 -14.60 -33.94 8.37
N SER A 109 -15.84 -33.79 7.87
CA SER A 109 -16.45 -34.71 6.90
C SER A 109 -15.94 -34.55 5.45
N LEU A 110 -15.25 -33.45 5.12
CA LEU A 110 -14.45 -33.30 3.90
C LEU A 110 -13.08 -34.02 4.00
N LEU A 111 -12.57 -34.23 5.21
CA LEU A 111 -11.38 -35.03 5.49
C LEU A 111 -11.72 -36.52 5.50
N GLY A 112 -11.79 -37.13 4.32
CA GLY A 112 -12.04 -38.56 4.16
C GLY A 112 -10.99 -39.44 4.87
N GLY A 113 -11.45 -40.51 5.51
CA GLY A 113 -10.62 -41.39 6.36
C GLY A 113 -9.51 -42.20 5.66
N ASP A 114 -9.31 -42.03 4.35
CA ASP A 114 -8.32 -42.75 3.53
C ASP A 114 -7.04 -41.91 3.25
N GLY A 115 -6.81 -40.81 3.99
CA GLY A 115 -5.62 -39.97 3.83
C GLY A 115 -5.52 -39.22 2.50
N THR A 116 -6.55 -39.30 1.66
CA THR A 116 -6.71 -38.54 0.42
C THR A 116 -7.83 -37.53 0.59
N MET A 117 -7.48 -36.25 0.50
CA MET A 117 -8.44 -35.15 0.58
C MET A 117 -9.43 -35.27 -0.59
N LYS A 118 -10.73 -35.31 -0.32
CA LYS A 118 -11.73 -35.32 -1.40
C LYS A 118 -11.56 -34.05 -2.25
N PRO A 119 -11.58 -34.13 -3.59
CA PRO A 119 -11.45 -32.95 -4.43
C PRO A 119 -12.58 -31.98 -4.10
N VAL A 120 -12.22 -30.77 -3.67
CA VAL A 120 -13.19 -29.71 -3.37
C VAL A 120 -13.85 -29.33 -4.69
N GLU A 121 -15.17 -29.51 -4.78
CA GLU A 121 -15.96 -28.98 -5.90
C GLU A 121 -16.40 -27.55 -5.61
N THR A 122 -16.54 -26.74 -6.67
CA THR A 122 -16.98 -25.34 -6.53
C THR A 122 -17.73 -24.88 -7.77
N THR A 123 -18.64 -23.93 -7.60
CA THR A 123 -19.40 -23.28 -8.67
C THR A 123 -18.97 -21.83 -8.85
N ALA A 124 -19.18 -21.27 -10.05
CA ALA A 124 -18.81 -19.89 -10.34
C ALA A 124 -19.48 -18.87 -9.40
N GLY A 125 -20.74 -19.10 -8.99
CA GLY A 125 -21.44 -18.24 -8.03
C GLY A 125 -20.86 -18.31 -6.61
N GLN A 126 -20.42 -19.49 -6.17
CA GLN A 126 -19.74 -19.65 -4.87
C GLN A 126 -18.38 -18.93 -4.87
N GLU A 127 -17.56 -19.12 -5.90
CA GLU A 127 -16.26 -18.44 -6.01
C GLU A 127 -16.41 -16.91 -6.10
N ALA A 128 -17.39 -16.40 -6.86
CA ALA A 128 -17.65 -14.96 -6.92
C ALA A 128 -18.08 -14.39 -5.56
N ARG A 129 -19.00 -15.06 -4.85
CA ARG A 129 -19.46 -14.65 -3.51
C ARG A 129 -18.32 -14.70 -2.48
N LEU A 130 -17.47 -15.73 -2.55
CA LEU A 130 -16.33 -15.90 -1.66
C LEU A 130 -15.29 -14.81 -1.90
N LEU A 131 -14.95 -14.54 -3.17
CA LEU A 131 -13.98 -13.52 -3.54
C LEU A 131 -14.45 -12.12 -3.13
N LEU A 132 -15.73 -11.78 -3.31
CA LEU A 132 -16.31 -10.52 -2.82
C LEU A 132 -16.20 -10.40 -1.28
N ARG A 133 -16.52 -11.47 -0.53
CA ARG A 133 -16.40 -11.50 0.94
C ARG A 133 -14.95 -11.31 1.41
N TYR A 134 -13.96 -11.76 0.64
CA TYR A 134 -12.53 -11.61 0.95
C TYR A 134 -11.96 -10.26 0.51
N SER A 135 -12.44 -9.71 -0.62
CA SER A 135 -11.86 -8.52 -1.24
C SER A 135 -12.31 -7.23 -0.55
N VAL A 136 -13.59 -7.11 -0.15
CA VAL A 136 -14.10 -5.87 0.49
C VAL A 136 -13.32 -5.51 1.77
N PRO A 137 -13.00 -6.46 2.70
CA PRO A 137 -12.17 -6.17 3.85
C PRO A 137 -10.71 -5.82 3.50
N LEU A 138 -10.16 -6.40 2.42
CA LEU A 138 -8.82 -6.07 1.94
C LEU A 138 -8.75 -4.67 1.34
N MET A 139 -9.77 -4.25 0.56
CA MET A 139 -9.85 -2.89 0.02
C MET A 139 -9.80 -1.86 1.16
N GLY A 140 -10.59 -2.07 2.22
CA GLY A 140 -10.52 -1.25 3.43
C GLY A 140 -9.17 -1.35 4.16
N THR A 141 -8.55 -2.55 4.19
CA THR A 141 -7.20 -2.75 4.77
C THR A 141 -6.17 -1.89 4.05
N TYR A 142 -6.01 -2.02 2.73
CA TYR A 142 -4.97 -1.28 2.01
C TYR A 142 -5.25 0.23 1.99
N LEU A 143 -6.51 0.67 1.85
CA LEU A 143 -6.86 2.10 1.91
C LEU A 143 -6.54 2.73 3.27
N LEU A 144 -6.84 2.05 4.39
CA LEU A 144 -6.47 2.53 5.72
C LEU A 144 -4.95 2.51 5.93
N GLN A 145 -4.24 1.50 5.40
CA GLN A 145 -2.78 1.44 5.49
C GLN A 145 -2.12 2.58 4.69
N TYR A 146 -2.62 2.92 3.50
CA TYR A 146 -2.19 4.07 2.71
C TYR A 146 -2.48 5.41 3.42
N SER A 147 -3.57 5.48 4.19
CA SER A 147 -3.94 6.70 4.92
C SER A 147 -2.89 7.18 5.94
N PHE A 148 -2.03 6.29 6.47
CA PHE A 148 -0.97 6.67 7.41
C PHE A 148 0.03 7.65 6.74
N SER A 149 0.39 7.37 5.48
CA SER A 149 1.27 8.24 4.69
C SER A 149 0.57 9.58 4.39
N LEU A 150 -0.72 9.56 4.04
CA LEU A 150 -1.50 10.78 3.80
C LEU A 150 -1.59 11.66 5.05
N VAL A 151 -1.93 11.09 6.21
CA VAL A 151 -2.00 11.80 7.50
C VAL A 151 -0.66 12.47 7.82
N THR A 152 0.44 11.74 7.64
CA THR A 152 1.79 12.28 7.84
C THR A 152 2.08 13.46 6.91
N ILE A 153 1.77 13.31 5.61
CA ILE A 153 1.95 14.36 4.59
C ILE A 153 1.11 15.61 4.92
N PHE A 154 -0.16 15.44 5.29
CA PHE A 154 -1.04 16.56 5.68
C PHE A 154 -0.51 17.30 6.91
N VAL A 155 -0.11 16.56 7.95
CA VAL A 155 0.37 17.17 9.21
C VAL A 155 1.71 17.89 8.99
N VAL A 156 2.65 17.27 8.27
CA VAL A 156 3.95 17.90 7.96
C VAL A 156 3.79 19.09 7.01
N GLY A 157 2.81 19.08 6.12
CA GLY A 157 2.47 20.21 5.26
C GLY A 157 2.06 21.49 6.01
N HIS A 158 1.66 21.39 7.28
CA HIS A 158 1.39 22.54 8.15
C HIS A 158 2.64 23.04 8.90
N ILE A 159 3.74 22.28 8.93
CA ILE A 159 5.01 22.70 9.54
C ILE A 159 5.75 23.65 8.58
N GLY A 160 5.90 23.23 7.32
CA GLY A 160 6.62 24.02 6.32
C GLY A 160 6.81 23.28 4.98
N THR A 161 7.19 24.05 3.96
CA THR A 161 7.41 23.53 2.59
C THR A 161 8.64 22.64 2.49
N ASP A 162 9.70 22.97 3.24
CA ASP A 162 10.97 22.22 3.26
C ASP A 162 10.75 20.85 3.91
N GLU A 163 10.03 20.82 5.03
CA GLU A 163 9.68 19.62 5.78
C GLU A 163 8.76 18.72 4.95
N LEU A 164 7.75 19.29 4.28
CA LEU A 164 6.84 18.57 3.38
C LEU A 164 7.60 17.92 2.21
N GLY A 165 8.50 18.67 1.56
CA GLY A 165 9.32 18.14 0.48
C GLY A 165 10.28 17.04 0.95
N ALA A 166 10.89 17.22 2.13
CA ALA A 166 11.79 16.24 2.72
C ALA A 166 11.07 14.94 3.11
N VAL A 167 9.88 15.03 3.73
CA VAL A 167 9.06 13.85 4.06
C VAL A 167 8.54 13.15 2.82
N SER A 168 8.15 13.90 1.78
CA SER A 168 7.72 13.30 0.50
C SER A 168 8.86 12.52 -0.16
N LEU A 169 10.06 13.11 -0.22
CA LEU A 169 11.28 12.45 -0.71
C LEU A 169 11.65 11.23 0.13
N ALA A 170 11.52 11.33 1.46
CA ALA A 170 11.80 10.24 2.39
C ALA A 170 10.80 9.07 2.25
N ILE A 171 9.50 9.35 2.15
CA ILE A 171 8.45 8.33 1.96
C ILE A 171 8.64 7.61 0.63
N MET A 172 8.87 8.34 -0.47
CA MET A 172 9.16 7.74 -1.78
C MET A 172 10.42 6.85 -1.71
N THR A 173 11.49 7.32 -1.08
CA THR A 173 12.70 6.52 -0.85
C THR A 173 12.41 5.27 0.00
N ALA A 174 11.60 5.39 1.05
CA ALA A 174 11.22 4.28 1.92
C ALA A 174 10.34 3.24 1.22
N ASN A 175 9.45 3.68 0.32
CA ASN A 175 8.64 2.80 -0.50
C ASN A 175 9.54 1.90 -1.36
N ILE A 176 10.37 2.49 -2.21
CA ILE A 176 11.31 1.80 -3.12
C ILE A 176 12.31 0.92 -2.35
N THR A 177 12.96 1.47 -1.33
CA THR A 177 14.11 0.79 -0.70
C THR A 177 13.72 -0.09 0.49
N GLY A 178 12.43 -0.26 0.78
CA GLY A 178 12.00 -1.06 1.93
C GLY A 178 10.56 -1.56 1.91
N LEU A 179 9.55 -0.70 1.79
CA LEU A 179 8.15 -1.13 1.96
C LEU A 179 7.69 -2.05 0.82
N ALA A 180 8.01 -1.71 -0.44
CA ALA A 180 7.73 -2.56 -1.59
C ALA A 180 8.54 -3.88 -1.53
N ILE A 181 9.77 -3.86 -0.99
CA ILE A 181 10.56 -5.08 -0.72
C ILE A 181 9.83 -5.98 0.30
N TYR A 182 9.33 -5.43 1.42
CA TYR A 182 8.58 -6.21 2.41
C TYR A 182 7.28 -6.77 1.82
N GLU A 183 6.54 -6.00 1.04
CA GLU A 183 5.34 -6.48 0.36
C GLU A 183 5.67 -7.59 -0.65
N GLY A 184 6.67 -7.38 -1.50
CA GLY A 184 7.19 -8.35 -2.46
C GLY A 184 7.62 -9.67 -1.82
N LEU A 185 8.34 -9.60 -0.69
CA LEU A 185 8.68 -10.76 0.15
C LEU A 185 7.41 -11.46 0.68
N ALA A 186 6.46 -10.69 1.23
CA ALA A 186 5.21 -11.19 1.78
C ALA A 186 4.37 -11.94 0.75
N THR A 187 4.42 -11.56 -0.53
CA THR A 187 3.67 -12.24 -1.60
C THR A 187 4.01 -13.74 -1.76
N SER A 188 5.18 -14.19 -1.28
CA SER A 188 5.50 -15.63 -1.26
C SER A 188 4.70 -16.43 -0.23
N LEU A 189 4.16 -15.78 0.81
CA LEU A 189 3.23 -16.38 1.76
C LEU A 189 1.84 -16.63 1.14
N ASP A 190 1.43 -15.83 0.13
CA ASP A 190 0.22 -16.11 -0.66
C ASP A 190 0.28 -17.47 -1.36
N THR A 191 1.49 -17.98 -1.60
CA THR A 191 1.74 -19.34 -2.07
C THR A 191 1.89 -20.29 -0.90
N LEU A 192 2.88 -20.05 -0.01
CA LEU A 192 3.32 -21.04 0.97
C LEU A 192 2.29 -21.28 2.07
N CYS A 193 1.76 -20.22 2.68
CA CYS A 193 0.74 -20.33 3.72
C CYS A 193 -0.57 -20.87 3.14
N ALA A 194 -0.96 -20.41 1.95
CA ALA A 194 -2.19 -20.87 1.31
C ALA A 194 -2.10 -22.35 0.90
N GLN A 195 -1.04 -22.77 0.22
CA GLN A 195 -0.86 -24.17 -0.17
C GLN A 195 -0.75 -25.07 1.07
N ALA A 196 -0.07 -24.64 2.14
CA ALA A 196 0.04 -25.40 3.39
C ALA A 196 -1.31 -25.53 4.12
N TYR A 197 -2.11 -24.46 4.16
CA TYR A 197 -3.45 -24.51 4.72
C TYR A 197 -4.38 -25.41 3.89
N GLY A 198 -4.34 -25.26 2.56
CA GLY A 198 -5.10 -26.05 1.61
C GLY A 198 -4.78 -27.54 1.64
N SER A 199 -3.54 -27.94 1.93
CA SER A 199 -3.15 -29.35 2.06
C SER A 199 -3.49 -29.98 3.42
N GLY A 200 -4.09 -29.22 4.34
CA GLY A 200 -4.37 -29.65 5.71
C GLY A 200 -3.16 -29.61 6.66
N LYS A 201 -1.95 -29.30 6.18
CA LYS A 201 -0.73 -29.13 6.99
C LYS A 201 -0.73 -27.78 7.75
N LYS A 202 -1.78 -27.51 8.54
CA LYS A 202 -2.05 -26.22 9.20
C LYS A 202 -0.86 -25.64 9.98
N THR A 203 -0.11 -26.45 10.72
CA THR A 203 1.06 -25.99 11.50
C THR A 203 2.24 -25.51 10.65
N MET A 204 2.32 -25.90 9.36
CA MET A 204 3.32 -25.37 8.44
C MET A 204 3.08 -23.90 8.11
N VAL A 205 1.84 -23.41 8.23
CA VAL A 205 1.48 -21.99 8.04
C VAL A 205 2.22 -21.12 9.07
N GLY A 206 2.22 -21.52 10.34
CA GLY A 206 2.98 -20.87 11.41
C GLY A 206 4.49 -20.97 11.25
N LEU A 207 5.00 -22.09 10.72
CA LEU A 207 6.43 -22.24 10.38
C LEU A 207 6.85 -21.31 9.23
N HIS A 208 6.04 -21.19 8.17
CA HIS A 208 6.30 -20.26 7.07
C HIS A 208 6.24 -18.80 7.54
N LEU A 209 5.30 -18.45 8.42
CA LEU A 209 5.26 -17.14 9.08
C LEU A 209 6.55 -16.85 9.86
N GLN A 210 7.00 -17.79 10.72
CA GLN A 210 8.24 -17.62 11.50
C GLN A 210 9.47 -17.48 10.60
N ARG A 211 9.59 -18.30 9.54
CA ARG A 211 10.67 -18.20 8.54
C ARG A 211 10.67 -16.83 7.85
N MET A 212 9.50 -16.35 7.43
CA MET A 212 9.40 -15.06 6.73
C MET A 212 9.72 -13.88 7.64
N ILE A 213 9.25 -13.88 8.89
CA ILE A 213 9.61 -12.84 9.87
C ILE A 213 11.13 -12.79 10.04
N LEU A 214 11.79 -13.93 10.27
CA LEU A 214 13.26 -13.97 10.40
C LEU A 214 13.98 -13.49 9.14
N PHE A 215 13.47 -13.85 7.95
CA PHE A 215 14.07 -13.44 6.68
C PHE A 215 13.87 -11.94 6.39
N MET A 216 12.67 -11.40 6.63
CA MET A 216 12.41 -9.96 6.52
C MET A 216 13.27 -9.15 7.49
N LEU A 217 13.40 -9.58 8.75
CA LEU A 217 14.27 -8.92 9.74
C LEU A 217 15.75 -8.96 9.32
N ALA A 218 16.20 -10.05 8.67
CA ALA A 218 17.54 -10.10 8.08
C ALA A 218 17.69 -9.13 6.89
N VAL A 219 16.65 -8.96 6.07
CA VAL A 219 16.59 -7.97 4.97
C VAL A 219 16.44 -6.53 5.49
N THR A 220 15.88 -6.31 6.69
CA THR A 220 15.87 -4.98 7.35
C THR A 220 17.29 -4.47 7.64
N VAL A 221 18.30 -5.34 7.76
CA VAL A 221 19.70 -4.92 8.01
C VAL A 221 20.29 -4.11 6.84
N PRO A 222 20.34 -4.61 5.57
CA PRO A 222 20.78 -3.80 4.44
C PRO A 222 19.86 -2.62 4.14
N ILE A 223 18.54 -2.74 4.34
CA ILE A 223 17.61 -1.60 4.23
C ILE A 223 18.00 -0.49 5.23
N GLY A 224 18.26 -0.86 6.48
CA GLY A 224 18.69 0.06 7.53
C GLY A 224 20.03 0.73 7.23
N ALA A 225 20.98 0.00 6.64
CA ALA A 225 22.24 0.59 6.18
C ALA A 225 22.00 1.68 5.11
N ILE A 226 21.12 1.42 4.14
CA ILE A 226 20.71 2.41 3.12
C ILE A 226 20.02 3.60 3.78
N TRP A 227 19.07 3.38 4.70
CA TRP A 227 18.31 4.44 5.37
C TRP A 227 19.17 5.30 6.29
N MET A 228 20.14 4.74 7.00
CA MET A 228 21.11 5.51 7.79
C MET A 228 22.07 6.33 6.91
N CYS A 229 22.45 5.83 5.73
CA CYS A 229 23.29 6.55 4.77
C CYS A 229 22.50 7.48 3.84
N SER A 230 21.17 7.47 3.89
CA SER A 230 20.28 8.11 2.91
C SER A 230 20.51 9.62 2.76
N GLY A 231 20.84 10.33 3.84
CA GLY A 231 21.16 11.77 3.76
C GLY A 231 22.36 12.09 2.84
N TRP A 232 23.32 11.17 2.70
CA TRP A 232 24.44 11.31 1.76
C TRP A 232 24.06 10.87 0.35
N ILE A 233 23.30 9.77 0.23
CA ILE A 233 22.84 9.23 -1.05
C ILE A 233 21.91 10.24 -1.75
N LEU A 234 20.91 10.75 -1.03
CA LEU A 234 19.97 11.75 -1.54
C LEU A 234 20.68 13.08 -1.85
N ALA A 235 21.69 13.48 -1.10
CA ALA A 235 22.45 14.71 -1.38
C ALA A 235 23.39 14.60 -2.60
N ALA A 236 23.58 13.39 -3.14
CA ALA A 236 24.22 13.14 -4.43
C ALA A 236 23.24 13.06 -5.61
N LEU A 237 21.96 12.75 -5.33
CA LEU A 237 20.90 12.60 -6.35
C LEU A 237 20.06 13.88 -6.53
N VAL A 238 19.84 14.65 -5.45
CA VAL A 238 18.98 15.83 -5.42
C VAL A 238 19.84 17.09 -5.31
N PRO A 239 19.61 18.14 -6.13
CA PRO A 239 20.39 19.38 -6.07
C PRO A 239 20.36 20.08 -4.71
N GLU A 240 19.22 19.99 -4.01
CA GLU A 240 18.98 20.66 -2.73
C GLU A 240 19.43 19.81 -1.54
N LYS A 241 20.67 20.05 -1.10
CA LYS A 241 21.30 19.27 -0.02
C LYS A 241 20.61 19.40 1.34
N LYS A 242 19.99 20.55 1.65
CA LYS A 242 19.24 20.75 2.91
C LYS A 242 18.05 19.78 2.96
N LEU A 243 17.25 19.75 1.89
CA LEU A 243 16.12 18.84 1.71
C LEU A 243 16.55 17.37 1.83
N ALA A 244 17.65 16.99 1.17
CA ALA A 244 18.19 15.64 1.19
C ALA A 244 18.65 15.19 2.58
N HIS A 245 19.33 16.05 3.34
CA HIS A 245 19.72 15.74 4.73
C HIS A 245 18.50 15.61 5.65
N LEU A 246 17.47 16.44 5.47
CA LEU A 246 16.24 16.40 6.24
C LEU A 246 15.42 15.13 5.96
N ALA A 247 15.33 14.74 4.67
CA ALA A 247 14.73 13.47 4.25
C ALA A 247 15.49 12.27 4.82
N GLY A 248 16.83 12.34 4.83
CA GLY A 248 17.67 11.28 5.38
C GLY A 248 17.57 11.14 6.90
N TYR A 249 17.40 12.26 7.61
CA TYR A 249 17.09 12.25 9.04
C TYR A 249 15.76 11.55 9.32
N TYR A 250 14.70 11.88 8.56
CA TYR A 250 13.40 11.21 8.68
C TYR A 250 13.49 9.70 8.42
N LEU A 251 14.20 9.28 7.36
CA LEU A 251 14.45 7.85 7.06
C LEU A 251 15.19 7.13 8.20
N SER A 252 16.17 7.78 8.83
CA SER A 252 16.92 7.20 9.95
C SER A 252 16.04 6.94 11.19
N LEU A 253 15.04 7.78 11.43
CA LEU A 253 14.02 7.56 12.47
C LEU A 253 13.04 6.45 12.06
N LEU A 254 12.57 6.47 10.81
CA LEU A 254 11.60 5.50 10.29
C LEU A 254 12.10 4.05 10.36
N LEU A 255 13.42 3.83 10.37
CA LEU A 255 14.05 2.52 10.56
C LEU A 255 13.55 1.79 11.82
N ALA A 256 13.27 2.52 12.91
CA ALA A 256 12.71 1.93 14.14
C ALA A 256 11.28 1.36 13.94
N GLY A 257 10.56 1.81 12.91
CA GLY A 257 9.24 1.31 12.52
C GLY A 257 9.26 0.14 11.53
N ALA A 258 10.37 -0.07 10.82
CA ALA A 258 10.48 -1.05 9.74
C ALA A 258 10.27 -2.52 10.21
N PRO A 259 10.81 -2.98 11.36
CA PRO A 259 10.52 -4.32 11.89
C PRO A 259 9.03 -4.54 12.15
N GLY A 260 8.33 -3.54 12.71
CA GLY A 260 6.90 -3.62 13.00
C GLY A 260 6.05 -3.80 11.74
N TYR A 261 6.35 -3.00 10.71
CA TYR A 261 5.73 -3.12 9.39
C TYR A 261 5.96 -4.50 8.76
N ALA A 262 7.20 -4.99 8.76
CA ALA A 262 7.55 -6.30 8.20
C ALA A 262 6.82 -7.46 8.91
N ILE A 263 6.77 -7.44 10.25
CA ILE A 263 6.04 -8.46 11.03
C ILE A 263 4.53 -8.39 10.74
N PHE A 264 3.97 -7.18 10.59
CA PHE A 264 2.57 -7.01 10.22
C PHE A 264 2.27 -7.54 8.81
N GLU A 265 3.10 -7.26 7.80
CA GLU A 265 2.93 -7.81 6.45
C GLU A 265 2.89 -9.34 6.46
N ALA A 266 3.85 -9.98 7.13
CA ALA A 266 3.87 -11.44 7.25
C ALA A 266 2.64 -11.98 8.02
N GLY A 267 2.28 -11.33 9.13
CA GLY A 267 1.12 -11.69 9.95
C GLY A 267 -0.22 -11.53 9.22
N LYS A 268 -0.36 -10.49 8.39
CA LYS A 268 -1.53 -10.31 7.51
C LYS A 268 -1.72 -11.55 6.63
N ARG A 269 -0.67 -11.99 5.91
CA ARG A 269 -0.76 -13.16 5.02
C ARG A 269 -1.04 -14.47 5.79
N PHE A 270 -0.53 -14.62 7.03
CA PHE A 270 -0.91 -15.74 7.91
C PHE A 270 -2.42 -15.80 8.17
N THR A 271 -3.06 -14.68 8.53
CA THR A 271 -4.52 -14.64 8.74
C THR A 271 -5.32 -14.80 7.44
N GLN A 272 -4.85 -14.21 6.34
CA GLN A 272 -5.50 -14.28 5.03
C GLN A 272 -5.53 -15.71 4.46
N ALA A 273 -4.44 -16.48 4.59
CA ALA A 273 -4.36 -17.89 4.16
C ALA A 273 -5.49 -18.76 4.75
N GLN A 274 -5.87 -18.47 5.99
CA GLN A 274 -6.94 -19.15 6.74
C GLN A 274 -8.34 -18.63 6.42
N GLY A 275 -8.48 -17.60 5.57
CA GLY A 275 -9.75 -16.95 5.24
C GLY A 275 -10.13 -15.77 6.14
N LEU A 276 -9.26 -15.35 7.07
CA LEU A 276 -9.54 -14.29 8.06
C LEU A 276 -9.17 -12.89 7.56
N PHE A 277 -9.64 -12.53 6.36
CA PHE A 277 -9.39 -11.23 5.71
C PHE A 277 -9.87 -9.99 6.50
N ASN A 278 -10.76 -10.18 7.50
CA ASN A 278 -11.21 -9.10 8.38
C ASN A 278 -10.19 -8.71 9.46
N ALA A 279 -9.23 -9.59 9.79
CA ALA A 279 -8.32 -9.36 10.92
C ALA A 279 -7.49 -8.08 10.75
N SER A 280 -6.90 -7.90 9.57
CA SER A 280 -6.12 -6.71 9.22
C SER A 280 -6.96 -5.44 9.19
N LEU A 281 -8.22 -5.53 8.74
CA LEU A 281 -9.15 -4.41 8.71
C LEU A 281 -9.46 -3.90 10.13
N PHE A 282 -9.81 -4.81 11.05
CA PHE A 282 -10.08 -4.42 12.44
C PHE A 282 -8.86 -3.81 13.13
N VAL A 283 -7.67 -4.36 12.89
CA VAL A 283 -6.41 -3.78 13.39
C VAL A 283 -6.21 -2.36 12.88
N LEU A 284 -6.42 -2.11 11.58
CA LEU A 284 -6.24 -0.78 10.99
C LEU A 284 -7.35 0.21 11.36
N LEU A 285 -8.59 -0.23 11.58
CA LEU A 285 -9.66 0.61 12.11
C LEU A 285 -9.34 1.14 13.52
N ILE A 286 -8.54 0.42 14.31
CA ILE A 286 -8.04 0.87 15.61
C ILE A 286 -6.74 1.68 15.47
N ALA A 287 -5.82 1.24 14.61
CA ALA A 287 -4.51 1.87 14.46
C ALA A 287 -4.56 3.22 13.71
N THR A 288 -5.52 3.44 12.79
CA THR A 288 -5.62 4.69 12.02
C THR A 288 -6.00 5.89 12.91
N PRO A 289 -7.05 5.83 13.77
CA PRO A 289 -7.32 6.91 14.72
C PRO A 289 -6.16 7.18 15.68
N ILE A 290 -5.44 6.12 16.10
CA ILE A 290 -4.24 6.26 16.94
C ILE A 290 -3.11 6.97 16.18
N ASN A 291 -2.88 6.64 14.91
CA ASN A 291 -1.89 7.32 14.06
C ASN A 291 -2.22 8.81 13.87
N ILE A 292 -3.49 9.15 13.64
CA ILE A 292 -3.97 10.54 13.55
C ILE A 292 -3.73 11.28 14.88
N ALA A 293 -4.12 10.69 16.00
CA ALA A 293 -3.94 11.27 17.32
C ALA A 293 -2.46 11.46 17.69
N LEU A 294 -1.60 10.49 17.39
CA LEU A 294 -0.16 10.58 17.63
C LEU A 294 0.49 11.67 16.77
N ASN A 295 0.17 11.74 15.47
CA ASN A 295 0.66 12.82 14.61
C ASN A 295 0.21 14.19 15.14
N TYR A 296 -1.07 14.36 15.49
CA TYR A 296 -1.58 15.62 16.03
C TYR A 296 -0.88 16.02 17.35
N VAL A 297 -0.76 15.10 18.30
CA VAL A 297 -0.14 15.37 19.61
C VAL A 297 1.35 15.65 19.46
N PHE A 298 2.10 14.83 18.71
CA PHE A 298 3.55 15.00 18.62
C PHE A 298 3.96 16.25 17.82
N VAL A 299 3.21 16.59 16.76
CA VAL A 299 3.51 17.78 15.94
C VAL A 299 2.95 19.04 16.57
N PHE A 300 1.64 19.13 16.82
CA PHE A 300 1.01 20.41 17.22
C PHE A 300 0.98 20.66 18.73
N VAL A 301 0.90 19.63 19.57
CA VAL A 301 0.83 19.80 21.04
C VAL A 301 2.21 19.81 21.68
N LEU A 302 3.07 18.87 21.28
CA LEU A 302 4.44 18.75 21.82
C LEU A 302 5.48 19.55 21.04
N ASN A 303 5.15 20.03 19.83
CA ASN A 303 6.04 20.81 18.97
C ASN A 303 7.37 20.08 18.70
N TRP A 304 7.29 18.80 18.34
CA TRP A 304 8.43 17.97 17.93
C TRP A 304 8.64 17.95 16.42
N ASP A 305 7.85 18.73 15.67
CA ASP A 305 7.93 18.92 14.22
C ASP A 305 8.12 17.60 13.45
N LEU A 306 9.11 17.57 12.55
CA LEU A 306 9.47 16.42 11.73
C LEU A 306 9.76 15.15 12.55
N THR A 307 10.41 15.30 13.71
CA THR A 307 10.71 14.18 14.62
C THR A 307 9.42 13.60 15.19
N GLY A 308 8.44 14.46 15.50
CA GLY A 308 7.11 14.07 15.93
C GLY A 308 6.37 13.24 14.89
N ALA A 309 6.34 13.70 13.64
CA ALA A 309 5.72 12.97 12.53
C ALA A 309 6.37 11.59 12.29
N ALA A 310 7.71 11.52 12.33
CA ALA A 310 8.45 10.27 12.21
C ALA A 310 8.12 9.30 13.35
N LEU A 311 8.14 9.78 14.61
CA LEU A 311 7.85 8.97 15.79
C LEU A 311 6.40 8.47 15.82
N ALA A 312 5.44 9.26 15.36
CA ALA A 312 4.04 8.82 15.23
C ALA A 312 3.94 7.61 14.30
N THR A 313 4.58 7.67 13.12
CA THR A 313 4.63 6.56 12.16
C THR A 313 5.38 5.34 12.70
N VAL A 314 6.51 5.54 13.41
CA VAL A 314 7.27 4.46 14.06
C VAL A 314 6.43 3.72 15.11
N ILE A 315 5.71 4.45 15.96
CA ILE A 315 4.84 3.84 16.99
C ILE A 315 3.68 3.12 16.32
N SER A 316 3.01 3.73 15.34
CA SER A 316 1.91 3.08 14.62
C SER A 316 2.35 1.78 13.92
N ASN A 317 3.49 1.77 13.23
CA ASN A 317 4.00 0.58 12.55
C ASN A 317 4.35 -0.57 13.53
N ASN A 318 4.87 -0.25 14.72
CA ASN A 318 5.13 -1.26 15.75
C ASN A 318 3.87 -1.69 16.51
N LEU A 319 2.82 -0.87 16.53
CA LEU A 319 1.52 -1.20 17.13
C LEU A 319 0.72 -2.19 16.27
N LEU A 320 0.81 -2.12 14.94
CA LEU A 320 0.12 -3.01 14.00
C LEU A 320 0.30 -4.51 14.29
N PRO A 321 1.52 -5.08 14.41
CA PRO A 321 1.70 -6.50 14.69
C PRO A 321 1.23 -6.89 16.10
N LEU A 322 1.32 -5.99 17.09
CA LEU A 322 0.83 -6.23 18.44
C LEU A 322 -0.70 -6.34 18.47
N LEU A 323 -1.40 -5.42 17.81
CA LEU A 323 -2.86 -5.46 17.66
C LEU A 323 -3.32 -6.72 16.89
N LEU A 324 -2.57 -7.13 15.86
CA LEU A 324 -2.88 -8.36 15.11
C LEU A 324 -2.69 -9.61 15.97
N TRP A 325 -1.65 -9.67 16.80
CA TRP A 325 -1.45 -10.74 17.77
C TRP A 325 -2.58 -10.78 18.82
N ILE A 326 -2.98 -9.62 19.36
CA ILE A 326 -4.14 -9.50 20.27
C ILE A 326 -5.42 -10.01 19.60
N TYR A 327 -5.67 -9.63 18.34
CA TYR A 327 -6.83 -10.10 17.58
C TYR A 327 -6.85 -11.63 17.44
N VAL A 328 -5.74 -12.22 17.00
CA VAL A 328 -5.63 -13.67 16.81
C VAL A 328 -5.75 -14.42 18.15
N TYR A 329 -5.14 -13.92 19.22
CA TYR A 329 -5.14 -14.60 20.51
C TYR A 329 -6.49 -14.51 21.25
N PHE A 330 -7.12 -13.33 21.28
CA PHE A 330 -8.32 -13.10 22.09
C PHE A 330 -9.64 -13.14 21.30
N LEU A 331 -9.66 -12.69 20.04
CA LEU A 331 -10.90 -12.60 19.26
C LEU A 331 -11.11 -13.79 18.30
N ASN A 332 -10.02 -14.43 17.83
CA ASN A 332 -10.13 -15.60 16.95
C ASN A 332 -9.12 -16.71 17.30
N PRO A 333 -9.23 -17.32 18.51
CA PRO A 333 -8.30 -18.34 18.97
C PRO A 333 -8.27 -19.61 18.10
N ALA A 334 -9.29 -19.85 17.26
CA ALA A 334 -9.27 -20.93 16.28
C ALA A 334 -8.10 -20.81 15.29
N SER A 335 -7.66 -19.59 14.98
CA SER A 335 -6.51 -19.34 14.11
C SER A 335 -5.17 -19.82 14.71
N LEU A 336 -5.10 -20.02 16.04
CA LEU A 336 -3.91 -20.54 16.72
C LEU A 336 -3.61 -22.00 16.37
N GLU A 337 -4.56 -22.76 15.82
CA GLU A 337 -4.32 -24.11 15.29
C GLU A 337 -3.22 -24.10 14.21
N CYS A 338 -3.14 -23.03 13.43
CA CYS A 338 -2.12 -22.85 12.39
C CYS A 338 -0.76 -22.40 12.92
N TRP A 339 -0.63 -21.99 14.19
CA TRP A 339 0.61 -21.43 14.73
C TRP A 339 1.69 -22.47 15.02
N GLY A 340 1.31 -23.65 15.53
CA GLY A 340 2.23 -24.76 15.84
C GLY A 340 3.27 -24.51 16.95
N GLY A 341 3.39 -23.28 17.46
CA GLY A 341 4.39 -22.88 18.46
C GLY A 341 5.74 -22.48 17.85
N PHE A 342 6.60 -21.86 18.65
CA PHE A 342 7.95 -21.47 18.22
C PHE A 342 8.82 -22.71 18.00
N THR A 343 9.50 -22.80 16.84
CA THR A 343 10.34 -23.94 16.50
C THR A 343 11.70 -23.53 15.92
N LYS A 344 12.75 -24.29 16.28
CA LYS A 344 14.10 -24.11 15.72
C LYS A 344 14.14 -24.37 14.20
N ALA A 345 13.16 -25.08 13.65
CA ALA A 345 13.01 -25.27 12.20
C ALA A 345 12.79 -23.96 11.42
N ALA A 346 12.43 -22.87 12.10
CA ALA A 346 12.34 -21.54 11.49
C ALA A 346 13.69 -20.98 11.02
N PHE A 347 14.81 -21.44 11.60
CA PHE A 347 16.17 -21.03 11.22
C PHE A 347 16.77 -21.89 10.09
N THR A 348 16.02 -22.86 9.55
CA THR A 348 16.49 -23.80 8.53
C THR A 348 15.53 -23.88 7.33
N ASN A 349 16.03 -24.40 6.21
CA ASN A 349 15.29 -24.59 4.94
C ASN A 349 14.60 -23.31 4.41
N TRP A 350 15.37 -22.21 4.27
CA TRP A 350 14.87 -20.97 3.65
C TRP A 350 14.82 -21.04 2.11
N GLY A 351 15.48 -22.03 1.48
CA GLY A 351 15.63 -22.13 0.02
C GLY A 351 14.33 -22.04 -0.79
N PRO A 352 13.29 -22.84 -0.48
CA PRO A 352 12.00 -22.78 -1.19
C PRO A 352 11.31 -21.41 -1.05
N MET A 353 11.43 -20.79 0.12
CA MET A 353 10.86 -19.46 0.40
C MET A 353 11.59 -18.37 -0.40
N VAL A 354 12.92 -18.35 -0.38
CA VAL A 354 13.74 -17.39 -1.13
C VAL A 354 13.51 -17.50 -2.64
N LYS A 355 13.36 -18.73 -3.18
CA LYS A 355 13.04 -18.98 -4.60
C LYS A 355 11.69 -18.39 -5.06
N LEU A 356 10.74 -18.20 -4.15
CA LEU A 356 9.45 -17.56 -4.45
C LEU A 356 9.47 -16.06 -4.12
N ALA A 357 10.15 -15.68 -3.04
CA ALA A 357 10.18 -14.32 -2.53
C ALA A 357 11.05 -13.37 -3.38
N LEU A 358 12.18 -13.83 -3.95
CA LEU A 358 13.00 -13.00 -4.83
C LEU A 358 12.25 -12.58 -6.11
N PRO A 359 11.58 -13.49 -6.86
CA PRO A 359 10.69 -13.07 -7.93
C PRO A 359 9.51 -12.20 -7.45
N GLY A 360 8.98 -12.46 -6.25
CA GLY A 360 7.93 -11.62 -5.65
C GLY A 360 8.36 -10.15 -5.46
N ILE A 361 9.59 -9.92 -4.97
CA ILE A 361 10.21 -8.58 -4.95
C ILE A 361 10.28 -8.03 -6.39
N ILE A 362 10.86 -8.78 -7.33
CA ILE A 362 11.05 -8.29 -8.71
C ILE A 362 9.71 -7.92 -9.36
N MET A 363 8.64 -8.69 -9.14
CA MET A 363 7.30 -8.41 -9.67
C MET A 363 6.77 -7.06 -9.20
N VAL A 364 6.95 -6.73 -7.91
CA VAL A 364 6.44 -5.50 -7.28
C VAL A 364 7.38 -4.31 -7.55
N GLU A 365 8.67 -4.44 -7.26
CA GLU A 365 9.66 -3.36 -7.41
C GLU A 365 9.76 -2.83 -8.84
N THR A 366 9.70 -3.72 -9.83
CA THR A 366 9.78 -3.34 -11.25
C THR A 366 8.69 -2.33 -11.62
N GLU A 367 7.47 -2.55 -11.12
CA GLU A 367 6.29 -1.74 -11.41
C GLU A 367 6.38 -0.37 -10.72
N TRP A 368 6.66 -0.34 -9.41
CA TRP A 368 6.83 0.90 -8.65
C TRP A 368 7.98 1.77 -9.18
N LEU A 369 9.17 1.18 -9.37
CA LEU A 369 10.32 1.89 -9.92
C LEU A 369 10.06 2.43 -11.33
N ALA A 370 9.32 1.71 -12.16
CA ALA A 370 8.93 2.22 -13.48
C ALA A 370 8.05 3.47 -13.35
N PHE A 371 7.04 3.47 -12.47
CA PHE A 371 6.20 4.66 -12.25
C PHE A 371 6.96 5.84 -11.65
N ASP A 372 7.92 5.60 -10.75
CA ASP A 372 8.78 6.67 -10.22
C ASP A 372 9.69 7.24 -11.32
N ILE A 373 10.33 6.42 -12.15
CA ILE A 373 11.13 6.88 -13.31
C ILE A 373 10.30 7.76 -14.24
N LEU A 374 9.06 7.34 -14.55
CA LEU A 374 8.16 8.11 -15.42
C LEU A 374 7.68 9.40 -14.75
N THR A 375 7.45 9.38 -13.44
CA THR A 375 7.07 10.57 -12.66
C THR A 375 8.22 11.57 -12.58
N PHE A 376 9.44 11.14 -12.27
CA PHE A 376 10.66 11.96 -12.36
C PHE A 376 10.85 12.54 -13.76
N SER A 377 10.56 11.77 -14.81
CA SER A 377 10.66 12.25 -16.19
C SER A 377 9.71 13.43 -16.47
N THR A 378 8.55 13.52 -15.82
CA THR A 378 7.64 14.68 -16.02
C THR A 378 8.20 16.00 -15.51
N SER A 379 9.17 16.00 -14.59
CA SER A 379 9.82 17.22 -14.10
C SER A 379 10.59 17.98 -15.19
N TYR A 380 11.01 17.28 -16.25
CA TYR A 380 11.68 17.88 -17.42
C TYR A 380 10.71 18.48 -18.45
N ILE A 381 9.39 18.36 -18.26
CA ILE A 381 8.37 18.86 -19.20
C ILE A 381 7.94 20.28 -18.79
N SER A 382 7.27 20.41 -17.65
CA SER A 382 7.00 21.68 -16.96
C SER A 382 6.46 21.42 -15.54
N THR A 383 6.44 22.45 -14.71
CA THR A 383 5.84 22.42 -13.36
C THR A 383 4.37 21.99 -13.39
N ALA A 384 3.58 22.48 -14.36
CA ALA A 384 2.17 22.09 -14.51
C ALA A 384 2.00 20.61 -14.90
N HIS A 385 2.91 20.05 -15.71
CA HIS A 385 2.88 18.62 -16.06
C HIS A 385 3.30 17.73 -14.88
N LEU A 386 4.27 18.17 -14.07
CA LEU A 386 4.66 17.48 -12.83
C LEU A 386 3.52 17.48 -11.79
N ALA A 387 2.87 18.62 -11.59
CA ALA A 387 1.69 18.72 -10.73
C ALA A 387 0.53 17.84 -11.23
N ALA A 388 0.27 17.84 -12.54
CA ALA A 388 -0.73 16.96 -13.15
C ALA A 388 -0.38 15.48 -12.95
N GLN A 389 0.88 15.09 -13.13
CA GLN A 389 1.34 13.72 -12.93
C GLN A 389 1.15 13.27 -11.47
N SER A 390 1.43 14.12 -10.48
CA SER A 390 1.20 13.82 -9.06
C SER A 390 -0.28 13.50 -8.77
N ILE A 391 -1.20 14.28 -9.36
CA ILE A 391 -2.65 14.03 -9.25
C ILE A 391 -3.05 12.72 -9.95
N VAL A 392 -2.54 12.47 -11.16
CA VAL A 392 -2.81 11.25 -11.94
C VAL A 392 -2.29 10.01 -11.20
N MET A 393 -1.09 10.07 -10.62
CA MET A 393 -0.51 9.01 -9.79
C MET A 393 -1.34 8.77 -8.52
N THR A 394 -1.75 9.82 -7.82
CA THR A 394 -2.57 9.69 -6.59
C THR A 394 -3.92 9.00 -6.89
N LEU A 395 -4.59 9.41 -7.98
CA LEU A 395 -5.80 8.74 -8.46
C LEU A 395 -5.55 7.30 -8.90
N GLY A 396 -4.43 7.06 -9.60
CA GLY A 396 -4.04 5.73 -10.08
C GLY A 396 -3.79 4.74 -8.95
N VAL A 397 -3.01 5.13 -7.93
CA VAL A 397 -2.72 4.31 -6.75
C VAL A 397 -4.00 4.02 -5.97
N ALA A 398 -4.84 5.03 -5.73
CA ALA A 398 -6.10 4.86 -4.99
C ALA A 398 -7.06 3.87 -5.65
N ILE A 399 -7.09 3.83 -7.00
CA ILE A 399 -7.92 2.88 -7.76
C ILE A 399 -7.27 1.50 -7.81
N TYR A 400 -5.95 1.41 -8.05
CA TYR A 400 -5.20 0.15 -8.09
C TYR A 400 -5.35 -0.71 -6.83
N HIS A 401 -5.57 -0.07 -5.67
CA HIS A 401 -5.87 -0.77 -4.41
C HIS A 401 -7.07 -1.74 -4.54
N VAL A 402 -8.02 -1.48 -5.45
CA VAL A 402 -9.17 -2.35 -5.73
C VAL A 402 -8.75 -3.67 -6.41
N PRO A 403 -8.23 -3.71 -7.65
CA PRO A 403 -7.77 -4.94 -8.27
C PRO A 403 -6.64 -5.62 -7.48
N PHE A 404 -5.76 -4.87 -6.82
CA PHE A 404 -4.70 -5.47 -5.99
C PHE A 404 -5.27 -6.26 -4.81
N SER A 405 -6.24 -5.69 -4.08
CA SER A 405 -6.95 -6.37 -2.97
C SER A 405 -7.63 -7.66 -3.44
N VAL A 406 -8.32 -7.59 -4.58
CA VAL A 406 -8.97 -8.76 -5.19
C VAL A 406 -7.94 -9.79 -5.64
N GLY A 407 -6.78 -9.34 -6.12
CA GLY A 407 -5.65 -10.18 -6.53
C GLY A 407 -5.05 -10.96 -5.37
N VAL A 408 -4.90 -10.36 -4.19
CA VAL A 408 -4.46 -11.07 -2.98
C VAL A 408 -5.46 -12.14 -2.55
N ALA A 409 -6.77 -11.85 -2.64
CA ALA A 409 -7.81 -12.84 -2.37
C ALA A 409 -7.82 -13.99 -3.40
N VAL A 410 -7.58 -13.68 -4.69
CA VAL A 410 -7.42 -14.69 -5.77
C VAL A 410 -6.20 -15.57 -5.52
N SER A 411 -5.01 -15.00 -5.28
CA SER A 411 -3.79 -15.78 -5.08
C SER A 411 -3.91 -16.71 -3.88
N THR A 412 -4.52 -16.22 -2.79
CA THR A 412 -4.79 -17.01 -1.58
C THR A 412 -5.79 -18.15 -1.85
N ARG A 413 -6.95 -17.86 -2.45
CA ARG A 413 -7.96 -18.90 -2.71
C ARG A 413 -7.47 -19.92 -3.72
N LEU A 414 -6.75 -19.50 -4.76
CA LEU A 414 -6.13 -20.42 -5.72
C LEU A 414 -5.02 -21.26 -5.06
N GLY A 415 -4.18 -20.66 -4.22
CA GLY A 415 -3.16 -21.37 -3.44
C GLY A 415 -3.77 -22.45 -2.55
N ASN A 416 -4.89 -22.14 -1.87
CA ASN A 416 -5.64 -23.12 -1.07
C ASN A 416 -6.16 -24.29 -1.95
N LEU A 417 -6.71 -24.01 -3.14
CA LEU A 417 -7.21 -25.04 -4.06
C LEU A 417 -6.10 -25.92 -4.66
N ILE A 418 -4.93 -25.34 -4.95
CA ILE A 418 -3.74 -26.07 -5.42
C ILE A 418 -3.15 -26.93 -4.29
N GLY A 419 -3.07 -26.40 -3.07
CA GLY A 419 -2.67 -27.17 -1.88
C GLY A 419 -3.56 -28.38 -1.60
N ALA A 420 -4.87 -28.22 -1.82
CA ALA A 420 -5.87 -29.29 -1.73
C ALA A 420 -5.91 -30.23 -2.96
N GLY A 421 -4.99 -30.08 -3.93
CA GLY A 421 -4.97 -30.86 -5.18
C GLY A 421 -6.23 -30.72 -6.07
N SER A 422 -7.08 -29.73 -5.80
CA SER A 422 -8.45 -29.64 -6.32
C SER A 422 -8.49 -28.90 -7.66
N LEU A 423 -7.83 -29.46 -8.68
CA LEU A 423 -7.60 -28.81 -9.97
C LEU A 423 -8.86 -28.41 -10.73
N THR A 424 -9.93 -29.20 -10.65
CA THR A 424 -11.21 -28.88 -11.31
C THR A 424 -11.80 -27.59 -10.74
N ALA A 425 -11.83 -27.44 -9.42
CA ALA A 425 -12.26 -26.21 -8.77
C ALA A 425 -11.30 -25.05 -9.05
N ALA A 426 -9.98 -25.27 -9.02
CA ALA A 426 -8.99 -24.25 -9.36
C ALA A 426 -9.18 -23.67 -10.77
N ARG A 427 -9.54 -24.52 -11.75
CA ARG A 427 -9.88 -24.11 -13.13
C ARG A 427 -11.23 -23.37 -13.21
N THR A 428 -12.26 -23.80 -12.48
CA THR A 428 -13.57 -23.10 -12.40
C THR A 428 -13.45 -21.72 -11.74
N ALA A 429 -12.72 -21.66 -10.64
CA ALA A 429 -12.36 -20.44 -9.92
C ALA A 429 -11.65 -19.44 -10.85
N THR A 430 -10.61 -19.87 -11.55
CA THR A 430 -9.85 -19.01 -12.48
C THR A 430 -10.73 -18.41 -13.59
N LYS A 431 -11.67 -19.18 -14.18
CA LYS A 431 -12.63 -18.65 -15.15
C LYS A 431 -13.53 -17.55 -14.56
N THR A 432 -13.94 -17.73 -13.31
CA THR A 432 -14.73 -16.74 -12.56
C THR A 432 -13.91 -15.48 -12.28
N TYR A 433 -12.64 -15.62 -11.91
CA TYR A 433 -11.76 -14.51 -11.60
C TYR A 433 -11.45 -13.65 -12.83
N ILE A 434 -11.25 -14.27 -14.01
CA ILE A 434 -11.14 -13.54 -15.28
C ILE A 434 -12.35 -12.63 -15.51
N LEU A 435 -13.57 -13.13 -15.32
CA LEU A 435 -14.77 -12.33 -15.48
C LEU A 435 -14.84 -11.17 -14.46
N ILE A 436 -14.50 -11.43 -13.19
CA ILE A 436 -14.53 -10.41 -12.13
C ILE A 436 -13.53 -9.28 -12.42
N PHE A 437 -12.31 -9.59 -12.82
CA PHE A 437 -11.31 -8.57 -13.16
C PHE A 437 -11.65 -7.78 -14.42
N LEU A 438 -12.28 -8.41 -15.43
CA LEU A 438 -12.81 -7.67 -16.58
C LEU A 438 -13.92 -6.68 -16.17
N VAL A 439 -14.77 -7.05 -15.19
CA VAL A 439 -15.79 -6.15 -14.64
C VAL A 439 -15.16 -5.02 -13.80
N ILE A 440 -14.15 -5.31 -12.98
CA ILE A 440 -13.41 -4.29 -12.21
C ILE A 440 -12.74 -3.30 -13.16
N GLY A 441 -11.91 -3.78 -14.10
CA GLY A 441 -11.24 -2.91 -15.07
C GLY A 441 -12.21 -2.08 -15.91
N LEU A 442 -13.38 -2.63 -16.30
CA LEU A 442 -14.41 -1.87 -17.01
C LEU A 442 -15.08 -0.81 -16.14
N PHE A 443 -15.28 -1.10 -14.84
CA PHE A 443 -15.76 -0.12 -13.86
C PHE A 443 -14.75 1.01 -13.69
N ASP A 444 -13.47 0.69 -13.46
CA ASP A 444 -12.39 1.67 -13.30
C ASP A 444 -12.24 2.54 -14.55
N PHE A 445 -12.29 1.92 -15.74
CA PHE A 445 -12.27 2.61 -17.02
C PHE A 445 -13.43 3.61 -17.15
N THR A 446 -14.64 3.17 -16.82
CA THR A 446 -15.86 3.97 -16.92
C THR A 446 -15.85 5.12 -15.92
N PHE A 447 -15.47 4.84 -14.67
CA PHE A 447 -15.39 5.82 -13.59
C PHE A 447 -14.40 6.94 -13.91
N LEU A 448 -13.15 6.60 -14.24
CA LEU A 448 -12.12 7.59 -14.58
C LEU A 448 -12.47 8.42 -15.81
N THR A 449 -13.05 7.78 -16.84
CA THR A 449 -13.44 8.48 -18.07
C THR A 449 -14.63 9.42 -17.86
N ALA A 450 -15.64 9.00 -17.08
CA ALA A 450 -16.84 9.78 -16.80
C ALA A 450 -16.55 10.98 -15.90
N PHE A 451 -15.79 10.78 -14.82
CA PHE A 451 -15.48 11.83 -13.85
C PHE A 451 -14.24 12.66 -14.21
N ARG A 452 -13.70 12.55 -15.44
CA ARG A 452 -12.47 13.23 -15.87
C ARG A 452 -12.45 14.75 -15.71
N ASN A 453 -13.62 15.40 -15.74
CA ASN A 453 -13.76 16.85 -15.59
C ASN A 453 -14.06 17.29 -14.13
N VAL A 454 -14.23 16.33 -13.22
CA VAL A 454 -14.61 16.53 -11.82
C VAL A 454 -13.45 16.17 -10.89
N LEU A 455 -12.86 14.98 -11.06
CA LEU A 455 -11.75 14.51 -10.22
C LEU A 455 -10.59 15.51 -10.10
N PRO A 456 -10.08 16.15 -11.18
CA PRO A 456 -8.93 17.06 -11.05
C PRO A 456 -9.21 18.27 -10.15
N LYS A 457 -10.47 18.74 -10.12
CA LYS A 457 -10.90 19.92 -9.34
C LYS A 457 -10.93 19.66 -7.84
N ALA A 458 -10.89 18.40 -7.41
CA ALA A 458 -10.75 18.03 -6.01
C ALA A 458 -9.31 18.20 -5.49
N PHE A 459 -8.32 18.30 -6.39
CA PHE A 459 -6.90 18.41 -6.03
C PHE A 459 -6.31 19.81 -6.26
N THR A 460 -6.82 20.56 -7.24
CA THR A 460 -6.30 21.89 -7.55
C THR A 460 -7.33 22.80 -8.23
N SER A 461 -7.20 24.10 -7.97
CA SER A 461 -7.94 25.17 -8.65
C SER A 461 -7.22 25.72 -9.89
N ASP A 462 -6.00 25.25 -10.19
CA ASP A 462 -5.23 25.68 -11.37
C ASP A 462 -5.89 25.16 -12.68
N PRO A 463 -6.37 26.05 -13.57
CA PRO A 463 -7.05 25.65 -14.79
C PRO A 463 -6.13 24.97 -15.82
N GLU A 464 -4.82 25.22 -15.81
CA GLU A 464 -3.86 24.53 -16.68
C GLU A 464 -3.71 23.08 -16.23
N VAL A 465 -3.43 22.86 -14.94
CA VAL A 465 -3.27 21.51 -14.37
C VAL A 465 -4.57 20.71 -14.50
N VAL A 466 -5.73 21.29 -14.18
CA VAL A 466 -7.04 20.64 -14.36
C VAL A 466 -7.24 20.17 -15.81
N LYS A 467 -6.86 21.00 -16.79
CA LYS A 467 -6.98 20.67 -18.22
C LYS A 467 -6.02 19.55 -18.65
N ILE A 468 -4.79 19.54 -18.15
CA ILE A 468 -3.82 18.47 -18.42
C ILE A 468 -4.36 17.13 -17.87
N VAL A 469 -4.74 17.10 -16.59
CA VAL A 469 -5.26 15.88 -15.94
C VAL A 469 -6.53 15.39 -16.63
N ALA A 470 -7.50 16.27 -16.92
CA ALA A 470 -8.74 15.89 -17.62
C ALA A 470 -8.51 15.31 -19.03
N THR A 471 -7.40 15.67 -19.68
CA THR A 471 -6.97 15.15 -20.99
C THR A 471 -6.32 13.76 -20.86
N VAL A 472 -5.56 13.53 -19.80
CA VAL A 472 -4.83 12.27 -19.55
C VAL A 472 -5.72 11.19 -18.90
N LEU A 473 -6.75 11.58 -18.15
CA LEU A 473 -7.59 10.64 -17.40
C LEU A 473 -8.24 9.50 -18.21
N PRO A 474 -8.74 9.70 -19.46
CA PRO A 474 -9.22 8.60 -20.30
C PRO A 474 -8.14 7.60 -20.72
N LEU A 475 -6.87 8.02 -20.74
CA LEU A 475 -5.74 7.13 -21.00
C LEU A 475 -5.27 6.42 -19.73
N LEU A 476 -5.29 7.10 -18.57
CA LEU A 476 -5.15 6.44 -17.27
C LEU A 476 -6.22 5.35 -17.11
N ALA A 477 -7.46 5.63 -17.51
CA ALA A 477 -8.58 4.68 -17.52
C ALA A 477 -8.26 3.42 -18.36
N ALA A 478 -7.71 3.60 -19.57
CA ALA A 478 -7.28 2.50 -20.43
C ALA A 478 -6.11 1.70 -19.84
N PHE A 479 -5.14 2.39 -19.21
CA PHE A 479 -4.08 1.76 -18.45
C PHE A 479 -4.65 0.91 -17.29
N GLN A 480 -5.51 1.48 -16.43
CA GLN A 480 -6.09 0.77 -15.27
C GLN A 480 -6.88 -0.48 -15.67
N PHE A 481 -7.53 -0.50 -16.83
CA PHE A 481 -8.14 -1.71 -17.37
C PHE A 481 -7.09 -2.82 -17.63
N ALA A 482 -5.98 -2.48 -18.31
CA ALA A 482 -4.90 -3.41 -18.60
C ALA A 482 -4.14 -3.82 -17.32
N ASP A 483 -4.05 -2.92 -16.35
CA ASP A 483 -3.35 -3.10 -15.08
C ASP A 483 -4.14 -3.98 -14.11
N SER A 484 -5.47 -3.82 -14.06
CA SER A 484 -6.38 -4.73 -13.39
C SER A 484 -6.22 -6.17 -13.91
N THR A 485 -6.16 -6.36 -15.23
CA THR A 485 -5.89 -7.70 -15.81
C THR A 485 -4.46 -8.19 -15.55
N THR A 486 -3.49 -7.29 -15.37
CA THR A 486 -2.11 -7.61 -14.97
C THR A 486 -2.06 -8.10 -13.52
N ALA A 487 -2.76 -7.43 -12.60
CA ALA A 487 -2.92 -7.84 -11.20
C ALA A 487 -3.53 -9.24 -11.07
N LEU A 488 -4.47 -9.61 -11.97
CA LEU A 488 -5.00 -10.98 -12.05
C LEU A 488 -3.92 -12.00 -12.45
N VAL A 489 -3.22 -11.82 -13.56
CA VAL A 489 -2.23 -12.84 -14.01
C VAL A 489 -1.10 -13.00 -13.00
N ASN A 490 -0.61 -11.89 -12.43
CA ASN A 490 0.31 -11.87 -11.30
C ASN A 490 -0.24 -12.69 -10.11
N ALA A 491 -1.51 -12.52 -9.74
CA ALA A 491 -2.15 -13.28 -8.67
C ALA A 491 -2.31 -14.78 -8.97
N LEU A 492 -2.64 -15.14 -10.22
CA LEU A 492 -2.71 -16.54 -10.66
C LEU A 492 -1.32 -17.20 -10.58
N LEU A 493 -0.26 -16.52 -11.04
CA LEU A 493 1.12 -17.02 -10.91
C LEU A 493 1.53 -17.19 -9.45
N ARG A 494 1.15 -16.28 -8.54
CA ARG A 494 1.34 -16.45 -7.09
C ARG A 494 0.62 -17.68 -6.54
N GLY A 495 -0.67 -17.87 -6.85
CA GLY A 495 -1.42 -19.04 -6.38
C GLY A 495 -0.86 -20.38 -6.89
N LEU A 496 -0.32 -20.40 -8.11
CA LEU A 496 0.35 -21.56 -8.72
C LEU A 496 1.80 -21.78 -8.23
N GLY A 497 2.39 -20.83 -7.50
CA GLY A 497 3.81 -20.88 -7.11
C GLY A 497 4.77 -20.75 -8.30
N LYS A 498 4.42 -19.91 -9.29
CA LYS A 498 5.17 -19.68 -10.54
C LYS A 498 5.66 -18.23 -10.67
N GLN A 499 5.81 -17.50 -9.56
CA GLN A 499 6.28 -16.10 -9.52
C GLN A 499 7.57 -15.85 -10.31
N ASN A 500 8.48 -16.84 -10.40
CA ASN A 500 9.69 -16.72 -11.20
C ASN A 500 9.40 -16.31 -12.66
N ILE A 501 8.31 -16.81 -13.26
CA ILE A 501 7.93 -16.43 -14.61
C ILE A 501 7.48 -14.96 -14.66
N GLY A 502 6.64 -14.54 -13.72
CA GLY A 502 6.11 -13.18 -13.69
C GLY A 502 7.15 -12.13 -13.33
N GLY A 503 8.08 -12.43 -12.41
CA GLY A 503 9.19 -11.54 -12.07
C GLY A 503 10.07 -11.22 -13.29
N TRP A 504 10.51 -12.23 -14.03
CA TRP A 504 11.29 -12.00 -15.25
C TRP A 504 10.45 -11.41 -16.39
N CYS A 505 9.15 -11.71 -16.47
CA CYS A 505 8.25 -11.13 -17.45
C CYS A 505 8.05 -9.63 -17.21
N ASN A 506 7.66 -9.23 -16.00
CA ASN A 506 7.50 -7.83 -15.60
C ASN A 506 8.82 -7.07 -15.83
N LEU A 507 9.95 -7.59 -15.34
CA LEU A 507 11.25 -6.94 -15.48
C LEU A 507 11.59 -6.67 -16.95
N PHE A 508 11.37 -7.65 -17.83
CA PHE A 508 11.58 -7.47 -19.26
C PHE A 508 10.60 -6.46 -19.86
N VAL A 509 9.29 -6.60 -19.63
CA VAL A 509 8.28 -5.77 -20.28
C VAL A 509 8.37 -4.32 -19.81
N TYR A 510 8.51 -4.04 -18.51
CA TYR A 510 8.61 -2.67 -18.03
C TYR A 510 9.88 -1.96 -18.53
N TYR A 511 11.06 -2.59 -18.40
CA TYR A 511 12.32 -1.90 -18.72
C TYR A 511 12.76 -1.99 -20.19
N VAL A 512 12.32 -2.99 -20.96
CA VAL A 512 12.66 -3.13 -22.39
C VAL A 512 11.56 -2.58 -23.32
N ILE A 513 10.29 -2.58 -22.87
CA ILE A 513 9.16 -2.13 -23.69
C ILE A 513 8.52 -0.86 -23.11
N ALA A 514 7.95 -0.93 -21.91
CA ALA A 514 7.06 0.11 -21.39
C ALA A 514 7.76 1.46 -21.14
N VAL A 515 8.84 1.47 -20.36
CA VAL A 515 9.60 2.69 -20.04
C VAL A 515 10.28 3.29 -21.29
N PRO A 516 11.00 2.53 -22.14
CA PRO A 516 11.55 3.08 -23.38
C PRO A 516 10.48 3.67 -24.31
N LEU A 517 9.33 2.99 -24.47
CA LEU A 517 8.22 3.49 -25.29
C LEU A 517 7.59 4.75 -24.68
N ALA A 518 7.35 4.76 -23.37
CA ALA A 518 6.80 5.89 -22.63
C ALA A 518 7.68 7.15 -22.81
N LEU A 519 9.00 7.02 -22.63
CA LEU A 519 9.95 8.11 -22.78
C LEU A 519 10.07 8.57 -24.25
N PHE A 520 10.07 7.64 -25.20
CA PHE A 520 10.10 7.96 -26.63
C PHE A 520 8.85 8.72 -27.10
N LEU A 521 7.67 8.33 -26.63
CA LEU A 521 6.41 9.02 -26.94
C LEU A 521 6.31 10.36 -26.19
N CYS A 522 6.82 10.44 -24.96
CA CYS A 522 6.84 11.66 -24.15
C CYS A 522 7.66 12.77 -24.81
N PHE A 523 8.94 12.49 -25.11
CA PHE A 523 9.93 13.51 -25.50
C PHE A 523 10.09 13.62 -27.04
N PRO A 524 10.69 12.65 -27.78
CA PRO A 524 10.81 12.70 -29.24
C PRO A 524 9.51 12.95 -30.04
N LYS A 525 8.34 12.59 -29.49
CA LYS A 525 7.04 12.80 -30.14
C LYS A 525 6.20 13.93 -29.52
N ASP A 526 6.71 14.62 -28.50
CA ASP A 526 6.04 15.69 -27.74
C ASP A 526 4.62 15.34 -27.27
N LEU A 527 4.32 14.05 -27.01
CA LEU A 527 3.02 13.63 -26.46
C LEU A 527 2.95 13.80 -24.93
N LYS A 528 4.05 14.19 -24.28
CA LYS A 528 4.11 14.54 -22.84
C LYS A 528 3.50 13.42 -21.99
N LEU A 529 2.63 13.74 -21.03
CA LEU A 529 1.94 12.75 -20.19
C LEU A 529 1.12 11.73 -21.00
N VAL A 530 0.54 12.11 -22.14
CA VAL A 530 -0.19 11.16 -23.01
C VAL A 530 0.79 10.12 -23.57
N GLY A 531 2.01 10.53 -23.92
CA GLY A 531 3.07 9.61 -24.31
C GLY A 531 3.48 8.63 -23.21
N LEU A 532 3.69 9.14 -21.99
CA LEU A 532 4.08 8.32 -20.84
C LEU A 532 3.06 7.22 -20.53
N TRP A 533 1.80 7.61 -20.32
CA TRP A 533 0.72 6.67 -19.96
C TRP A 533 0.36 5.72 -21.11
N THR A 534 0.65 6.07 -22.37
CA THR A 534 0.52 5.14 -23.50
C THR A 534 1.56 4.02 -23.40
N GLY A 535 2.80 4.33 -23.03
CA GLY A 535 3.83 3.33 -22.79
C GLY A 535 3.48 2.39 -21.63
N CYS A 536 2.92 2.90 -20.53
CA CYS A 536 2.39 2.09 -19.43
C CYS A 536 1.28 1.15 -19.88
N ALA A 537 0.26 1.67 -20.59
CA ALA A 537 -0.88 0.88 -21.05
C ALA A 537 -0.46 -0.26 -21.99
N VAL A 538 0.50 -0.01 -22.88
CA VAL A 538 1.11 -1.05 -23.73
C VAL A 538 1.91 -2.06 -22.89
N GLY A 539 2.66 -1.60 -21.89
CA GLY A 539 3.40 -2.43 -20.95
C GLY A 539 2.53 -3.45 -20.22
N SER A 540 1.55 -2.97 -19.44
CA SER A 540 0.61 -3.85 -18.71
C SER A 540 -0.18 -4.76 -19.66
N SER A 541 -0.57 -4.27 -20.84
CA SER A 541 -1.20 -5.12 -21.87
C SER A 541 -0.28 -6.26 -22.34
N CYS A 542 1.00 -5.98 -22.55
CA CYS A 542 1.99 -6.98 -22.92
C CYS A 542 2.17 -8.04 -21.81
N ILE A 543 2.25 -7.63 -20.53
CA ILE A 543 2.33 -8.55 -19.38
C ILE A 543 1.10 -9.45 -19.32
N THR A 544 -0.11 -8.88 -19.32
CA THR A 544 -1.38 -9.63 -19.34
C THR A 544 -1.41 -10.68 -20.44
N ILE A 545 -0.96 -10.33 -21.65
CA ILE A 545 -0.95 -11.25 -22.79
C ILE A 545 0.10 -12.35 -22.62
N SER A 546 1.35 -12.01 -22.26
CA SER A 546 2.43 -13.00 -22.15
C SER A 546 2.24 -13.98 -20.99
N GLU A 547 1.86 -13.48 -19.81
CA GLU A 547 1.55 -14.33 -18.66
C GLU A 547 0.26 -15.14 -18.88
N GLY A 548 -0.76 -14.53 -19.49
CA GLY A 548 -2.00 -15.22 -19.85
C GLY A 548 -1.78 -16.38 -20.83
N ILE A 549 -0.91 -16.19 -21.84
CA ILE A 549 -0.46 -17.25 -22.75
C ILE A 549 0.30 -18.34 -21.98
N TYR A 550 1.21 -17.97 -21.07
CA TYR A 550 1.93 -18.92 -20.24
C TYR A 550 0.97 -19.78 -19.38
N ILE A 551 0.05 -19.15 -18.65
CA ILE A 551 -0.93 -19.84 -17.78
C ILE A 551 -1.83 -20.79 -18.60
N LYS A 552 -2.24 -20.37 -19.81
CA LYS A 552 -3.16 -21.13 -20.66
C LYS A 552 -2.52 -22.33 -21.36
N PHE A 553 -1.28 -22.19 -21.84
CA PHE A 553 -0.66 -23.18 -22.76
C PHE A 553 0.57 -23.89 -22.18
N TYR A 554 1.28 -23.29 -21.22
CA TYR A 554 2.57 -23.79 -20.72
C TYR A 554 2.56 -24.18 -19.24
N SER A 555 1.65 -23.61 -18.45
CA SER A 555 1.48 -23.99 -17.04
C SER A 555 0.86 -25.38 -16.94
N ASN A 556 1.65 -26.37 -16.53
CA ASN A 556 1.14 -27.67 -16.10
C ASN A 556 0.63 -27.54 -14.66
N TRP A 557 -0.69 -27.67 -14.49
CA TRP A 557 -1.39 -27.48 -13.21
C TRP A 557 -1.17 -28.67 -12.27
N ASP A 558 -1.10 -29.88 -12.81
CA ASP A 558 -0.79 -31.10 -12.07
C ASP A 558 0.62 -30.99 -11.46
N LYS A 559 1.60 -30.55 -12.26
CA LYS A 559 2.95 -30.21 -11.74
C LYS A 559 2.92 -29.08 -10.70
N ALA A 560 1.98 -28.12 -10.77
CA ALA A 560 1.87 -27.09 -9.74
C ALA A 560 1.39 -27.65 -8.38
N VAL A 561 0.63 -28.75 -8.38
CA VAL A 561 0.25 -29.49 -7.16
C VAL A 561 1.44 -30.31 -6.65
N ASP A 562 2.20 -30.96 -7.53
CA ASP A 562 3.41 -31.70 -7.13
C ASP A 562 4.48 -30.77 -6.53
N ASP A 563 4.79 -29.66 -7.23
CA ASP A 563 5.67 -28.60 -6.71
C ASP A 563 5.14 -28.03 -5.37
N ALA A 564 3.82 -27.98 -5.14
CA ALA A 564 3.23 -27.51 -3.89
C ALA A 564 3.40 -28.52 -2.75
N ARG A 565 3.37 -29.82 -3.03
CA ARG A 565 3.64 -30.90 -2.06
C ARG A 565 5.10 -30.92 -1.64
N GLU A 566 6.04 -30.84 -2.60
CA GLU A 566 7.49 -30.83 -2.36
C GLU A 566 7.91 -29.65 -1.44
N ARG A 567 7.27 -28.48 -1.55
CA ARG A 567 7.53 -27.32 -0.66
C ARG A 567 7.12 -27.53 0.80
N GLN A 568 6.33 -28.56 1.09
CA GLN A 568 5.74 -28.85 2.39
C GLN A 568 6.33 -30.10 3.05
N GLU A 569 7.38 -30.67 2.47
CA GLU A 569 8.21 -31.75 3.00
C GLU A 569 9.52 -31.17 3.57
#